data_AF-A0A3G3JW73-F1
#
_entry.id   AF-A0A3G3JW73-F1
#
_cell.length_a   1.000
_cell.length_b   1.000
_cell.length_c   1.000
_cell.angle_alpha   90.00
_cell.angle_beta   90.00
_cell.angle_gamma   90.00
#
_symmetry.space_group_name_H-M   'P 1'
#
loop_
_entity.id
_entity.type
_entity.pdbx_description
1 polymer ?
#
loop_
_entity_poly.entity_id
_entity_poly.type
_entity_poly.pdbx_seq_one_letter_code
_entity_poly.pdbx_strand_id
1 'polypeptide(L)' 'MKKANYRAVSILNILAAVCFAIAGFLSKSNNDKAGYGLFIVALLFLVNGIANLIKHRKLNDKQ' A
#
# COMPACT_ATOMS: atom_id res chain seq x y z
N MET A 1 -13.63 16.08 14.47
CA MET A 1 -12.68 15.44 13.53
C MET A 1 -13.12 14.00 13.31
N LYS A 2 -13.47 13.60 12.08
CA LYS A 2 -13.86 12.21 11.78
C LYS A 2 -12.67 11.29 12.09
N LYS A 3 -12.84 10.31 13.00
CA LYS A 3 -11.80 9.30 13.27
C LYS A 3 -11.43 8.65 11.95
N ALA A 4 -10.18 8.81 11.52
CA ALA A 4 -9.68 8.14 10.34
C ALA A 4 -9.84 6.62 10.56
N ASN A 5 -10.59 5.96 9.67
CA ASN A 5 -10.76 4.51 9.71
C ASN A 5 -9.46 3.86 9.24
N TYR A 6 -8.50 3.66 10.16
CA TYR A 6 -7.19 3.09 9.85
C TYR A 6 -7.29 1.72 9.14
N ARG A 7 -8.37 0.97 9.38
CA ARG A 7 -8.69 -0.29 8.66
C ARG A 7 -9.05 -0.05 7.19
N ALA A 8 -9.84 0.98 6.89
CA ALA A 8 -10.16 1.34 5.52
C ALA A 8 -8.92 1.83 4.77
N VAL A 9 -8.09 2.65 5.43
CA VAL A 9 -6.82 3.14 4.87
C VAL A 9 -5.84 1.99 4.62
N SER A 10 -5.73 1.02 5.53
CA SER A 10 -4.85 -0.13 5.33
C SER A 10 -5.29 -1.00 4.15
N ILE A 11 -6.60 -1.26 4.02
CA ILE A 11 -7.15 -2.03 2.88
C ILE A 11 -6.88 -1.30 1.56
N LEU A 12 -7.12 0.01 1.52
CA LEU A 12 -6.88 0.82 0.34
C LEU A 12 -5.40 0.83 -0.06
N ASN A 13 -4.49 0.95 0.91
CA ASN A 13 -3.04 0.89 0.66
C ASN A 13 -2.59 -0.47 0.14
N ILE A 14 -3.12 -1.58 0.67
CA ILE A 14 -2.82 -2.93 0.17
C ILE A 14 -3.34 -3.09 -1.27
N LEU A 15 -4.56 -2.62 -1.55
CA LEU A 15 -5.12 -2.68 -2.90
C LEU A 15 -4.28 -1.86 -3.89
N ALA A 16 -3.87 -0.64 -3.50
CA ALA A 16 -2.98 0.19 -4.30
C ALA A 16 -1.64 -0.50 -4.58
N ALA A 17 -1.04 -1.15 -3.58
CA ALA A 17 0.20 -1.91 -3.75
C ALA A 17 0.06 -3.02 -4.81
N VAL A 18 -1.06 -3.75 -4.80
CA VAL A 18 -1.34 -4.79 -5.81
C VAL A 18 -1.50 -4.19 -7.21
N CYS A 19 -2.26 -3.09 -7.34
CA CYS A 19 -2.43 -2.39 -8.62
C CYS A 19 -1.09 -1.90 -9.19
N PHE A 20 -0.24 -1.30 -8.35
CA PHE A 20 1.08 -0.82 -8.77
C PHE A 20 2.03 -1.96 -9.13
N ALA A 21 1.95 -3.11 -8.44
CA ALA A 21 2.74 -4.29 -8.79
C ALA A 21 2.33 -4.86 -10.17
N ILE A 22 1.02 -4.95 -10.44
CA ILE A 22 0.51 -5.38 -11.75
C ILE A 22 0.92 -4.38 -12.84
N ALA A 23 0.74 -3.08 -12.59
CA ALA A 23 1.15 -2.03 -13.52
C ALA A 23 2.67 -2.04 -13.78
N GLY A 24 3.49 -2.28 -12.75
CA GLY A 24 4.94 -2.43 -12.88
C GLY A 24 5.32 -3.64 -13.73
N PHE A 25 4.60 -4.77 -13.57
CA PHE A 25 4.80 -5.96 -14.40
C PHE A 25 4.45 -5.71 -15.87
N LEU A 26 3.31 -5.07 -16.15
CA LEU A 26 2.93 -4.68 -17.52
C LEU A 26 3.91 -3.66 -18.12
N SER A 27 4.33 -2.68 -17.33
CA SER A 27 5.21 -1.60 -17.78
C SER A 27 6.63 -2.09 -18.06
N LYS A 28 7.11 -3.12 -17.35
CA LYS A 28 8.39 -3.77 -17.63
C LYS A 28 8.49 -4.29 -19.06
N SER A 29 7.37 -4.70 -19.67
CA SER A 29 7.34 -5.14 -21.08
C SER A 29 7.65 -4.03 -22.08
N ASN A 30 7.44 -2.75 -21.73
CA ASN A 30 7.61 -1.62 -22.65
C ASN A 30 8.75 -0.67 -22.25
N ASN A 31 9.05 -0.52 -20.97
CA ASN A 31 10.08 0.39 -20.47
C ASN A 31 10.55 -0.03 -19.08
N ASP A 32 11.70 -0.72 -19.01
CA ASP A 32 12.24 -1.29 -17.77
C ASP A 32 12.33 -0.25 -16.64
N LYS A 33 12.77 0.99 -16.92
CA LYS A 33 12.93 2.04 -15.90
C LYS A 33 11.61 2.42 -15.24
N ALA A 34 10.52 2.49 -16.02
CA ALA A 34 9.19 2.80 -15.50
C ALA A 34 8.63 1.64 -14.66
N GLY A 35 8.85 0.40 -15.09
CA GLY A 35 8.48 -0.80 -14.34
C GLY A 35 9.12 -0.83 -12.95
N TYR A 36 10.43 -0.60 -12.84
CA TYR A 36 11.12 -0.54 -11.54
C TYR A 36 10.58 0.57 -10.63
N GLY A 37 10.29 1.76 -11.17
CA GLY A 37 9.69 2.85 -10.41
C GLY A 37 8.34 2.49 -9.80
N LEU A 38 7.48 1.80 -10.56
CA LEU A 38 6.17 1.34 -10.11
C LEU A 38 6.28 0.24 -9.03
N PHE A 39 7.27 -0.64 -9.11
CA PHE A 39 7.55 -1.62 -8.06
C PHE A 39 7.98 -0.97 -6.74
N ILE A 40 8.80 0.09 -6.80
CA ILE A 40 9.20 0.85 -5.60
C ILE A 40 7.97 1.49 -4.95
N VAL A 41 7.08 2.09 -5.75
CA VAL A 41 5.82 2.68 -5.25
C VAL A 41 4.93 1.62 -4.63
N ALA A 42 4.79 0.44 -5.26
CA ALA A 42 4.04 -0.68 -4.70
C ALA A 42 4.57 -1.08 -3.31
N LEU A 43 5.88 -1.16 -3.14
CA LEU A 43 6.54 -1.46 -1.86
C LEU A 43 6.26 -0.40 -0.79
N LEU A 44 6.30 0.90 -1.14
CA LEU A 44 5.97 1.98 -0.22
C LEU A 44 4.52 1.90 0.27
N PHE A 45 3.57 1.64 -0.64
CA PHE A 45 2.16 1.45 -0.28
C PHE A 45 1.95 0.21 0.59
N LEU A 46 2.67 -0.89 0.31
CA LEU A 46 2.61 -2.10 1.12
C LEU A 46 3.07 -1.83 2.56
N VAL A 47 4.25 -1.20 2.74
CA VAL A 47 4.81 -0.86 4.05
C VAL A 47 3.87 0.07 4.81
N ASN A 48 3.32 1.09 4.13
CA ASN A 48 2.37 2.02 4.74
C ASN A 48 1.03 1.36 5.09
N GLY A 49 0.57 0.39 4.31
CA GLY A 49 -0.59 -0.45 4.62
C GLY A 49 -0.38 -1.27 5.89
N ILE A 50 0.77 -1.94 6.00
CA ILE A 50 1.16 -2.74 7.17
C ILE A 50 1.30 -1.86 8.42
N ALA A 51 1.97 -0.71 8.32
CA ALA A 51 2.12 0.23 9.42
C ALA A 51 0.76 0.72 9.96
N ASN A 52 -0.18 1.03 9.07
CA ASN A 52 -1.54 1.41 9.47
C ASN A 52 -2.32 0.25 10.10
N LEU A 53 -2.11 -0.98 9.63
CA LEU A 53 -2.71 -2.19 10.22
C LEU A 53 -2.21 -2.44 11.66
N ILE A 54 -0.90 -2.31 11.87
CA ILE A 54 -0.27 -2.42 13.20
C ILE A 54 -0.79 -1.32 14.13
N LYS A 55 -0.88 -0.09 13.63
CA LYS A 55 -1.42 1.05 14.41
C LYS A 55 -2.89 0.84 14.77
N HIS A 56 -3.71 0.29 13.88
CA HIS A 56 -5.10 -0.06 14.18
C HIS A 56 -5.19 -1.14 15.26
N ARG A 57 -4.40 -2.22 15.18
CA ARG A 57 -4.35 -3.25 16.23
C ARG A 57 -3.95 -2.65 17.59
N LYS A 58 -2.89 -1.84 17.62
CA LYS A 58 -2.41 -1.19 18.86
C LYS A 58 -3.42 -0.22 19.49
N LEU A 59 -4.25 0.43 18.66
CA LEU A 59 -5.32 1.30 19.15
C LEU A 59 -6.50 0.51 19.70
N ASN A 60 -6.86 -0.62 19.08
CA ASN A 60 -7.93 -1.50 19.57
C ASN A 60 -7.54 -2.31 20.82
N ASP A 61 -6.28 -2.72 20.97
CA ASP A 61 -5.79 -3.41 22.18
C ASP A 61 -5.72 -2.51 23.43
N LYS A 62 -5.83 -1.18 23.24
CA LYS A 62 -5.82 -0.19 24.32
C LYS A 62 -7.21 0.33 24.69
N GLN A 63 -8.26 -0.12 24.02
CA GLN A 63 -9.66 0.18 24.34
C GLN A 63 -10.28 -0.99 25.09
#